data_AF-A0A928II37-F1
#
_entry.id   AF-A0A928II37-F1
#
_cell.length_a   1.000
_cell.length_b   1.000
_cell.length_c   1.000
_cell.angle_alpha   90.00
_cell.angle_beta   90.00
_cell.angle_gamma   90.00
#
_symmetry.space_group_name_H-M   'P 1'
#
loop_
_entity.id
_entity.type
_entity.pdbx_description
1 polymer ?
#
loop_
_entity_poly.entity_id
_entity_poly.type
_entity_poly.pdbx_seq_one_letter_code
_entity_poly.pdbx_strand_id
1 'polypeptide(L)' 'YIHYYNTERISLKLKGMSPVEYRAHSQTI' A
#
# COMPACT_ATOMS: atom_id res chain seq x y z
N TYR A 1 10.84 -13.21 2.34
CA TYR A 1 9.73 -13.62 3.24
C TYR A 1 9.11 -12.43 3.98
N ILE A 2 9.87 -11.55 4.66
CA ILE A 2 9.34 -10.33 5.35
C ILE A 2 8.71 -9.30 4.39
N HIS A 3 9.26 -9.13 3.19
CA HIS A 3 8.75 -8.16 2.20
C HIS A 3 7.31 -8.44 1.75
N TYR A 4 6.90 -9.70 1.64
CA TYR A 4 5.54 -10.06 1.24
C TYR A 4 4.54 -9.80 2.35
N TYR A 5 4.88 -10.19 3.59
CA TYR A 5 4.01 -10.01 4.75
C TYR A 5 3.74 -8.53 5.08
N ASN A 6 4.75 -7.67 4.91
CA ASN A 6 4.59 -6.22 5.11
C ASN A 6 3.71 -5.58 4.03
N THR A 7 3.78 -6.07 2.78
CA THR A 7 2.99 -5.53 1.67
C THR A 7 1.50 -5.81 1.88
N GLU A 8 1.11 -7.00 2.33
CA GLU A 8 -0.28 -7.35 2.64
C GLU A 8 -0.84 -6.52 3.81
N ARG A 9 -0.07 -6.39 4.91
CA ARG A 9 -0.49 -5.63 6.09
C ARG A 9 -0.62 -4.13 5.81
N ILE A 10 0.28 -3.57 5.00
CA ILE A 10 0.18 -2.16 4.58
C ILE A 10 -1.04 -1.97 3.70
N SER A 11 -1.32 -2.89 2.76
CA SER A 11 -2.47 -2.77 1.87
C SER A 11 -3.81 -2.74 2.63
N LEU A 12 -3.95 -3.52 3.70
CA LEU A 12 -5.12 -3.45 4.60
C LEU A 12 -5.32 -2.07 5.24
N LYS A 13 -4.22 -1.40 5.65
CA LYS A 13 -4.29 -0.03 6.21
C LYS A 13 -4.64 1.01 5.16
N LEU A 14 -4.22 0.79 3.91
CA LEU A 14 -4.43 1.69 2.78
C LEU A 14 -5.76 1.42 2.06
N LYS A 15 -6.76 0.86 2.76
CA LYS A 15 -8.08 0.53 2.21
C LYS A 15 -8.03 -0.38 0.98
N GLY A 16 -7.06 -1.29 0.93
CA GLY A 16 -6.88 -2.24 -0.18
C GLY A 16 -5.93 -1.76 -1.27
N MET A 17 -5.39 -0.53 -1.19
CA MET A 17 -4.39 -0.06 -2.14
C MET A 17 -3.01 -0.66 -1.84
N SER A 18 -2.28 -1.03 -2.89
CA SER A 18 -0.84 -1.31 -2.74
C SER A 18 -0.07 -0.03 -2.33
N PRO A 19 1.13 -0.16 -1.74
CA PRO A 19 1.95 1.00 -1.40
C PRO A 19 2.27 1.92 -2.59
N VAL A 20 2.32 1.37 -3.81
CA VAL A 20 2.58 2.12 -5.04
C VAL A 20 1.35 2.94 -5.44
N GLU A 21 0.17 2.31 -5.46
CA GLU A 21 -1.10 2.97 -5.78
C GLU A 21 -1.44 4.08 -4.79
N TYR A 22 -1.23 3.85 -3.49
CA TYR A 22 -1.45 4.88 -2.47
C TYR A 22 -0.55 6.11 -2.66
N ARG A 23 0.72 5.91 -3.04
CA ARG A 23 1.63 7.04 -3.32
C ARG A 23 1.16 7.83 -4.54
N ALA A 24 0.76 7.15 -5.61
CA ALA A 24 0.24 7.81 -6.81
C ALA A 24 -1.05 8.60 -6.50
N HIS A 25 -1.97 8.00 -5.73
CA HIS A 25 -3.20 8.65 -5.27
C HIS A 25 -2.91 9.87 -4.38
N SER A 26 -1.98 9.75 -3.43
CA SER A 26 -1.58 10.84 -2.54
C SER A 26 -0.83 11.98 -3.25
N GLN A 27 -0.27 11.74 -4.44
CA GLN A 27 0.41 12.75 -5.25
C GLN A 27 -0.54 13.48 -6.22
N THR A 28 -1.73 12.93 -6.44
CA THR A 28 -2.77 13.51 -7.31
C THR A 28 -3.85 14.28 -6.55
N ILE A 29 -3.76 14.31 -5.22
CA ILE A 29 -4.56 15.12 -4.29
C ILE A 29 -3.68 16.24 -3.76
#